data_AF-A0A1Q5TI78-F1
#
_entry.id   AF-A0A1Q5TI78-F1
#
_cell.length_a   1.000
_cell.length_b   1.000
_cell.length_c   1.000
_cell.angle_alpha   90.00
_cell.angle_beta   90.00
_cell.angle_gamma   90.00
#
_symmetry.space_group_name_H-M   'P 1'
#
loop_
_entity.id
_entity.type
_entity.pdbx_description
1 polymer ?
#
loop_
_entity_poly.entity_id
_entity_poly.type
_entity_poly.pdbx_seq_one_letter_code
_entity_poly.pdbx_strand_id
1 'polypeptide(L)'
;MASVLRCSPKLRTAARVPAARALSTTARLRAAEKPYFPNEPTAPTVATAIPGPKNKAAAAELNEVFDVRSLNMLADYNASVGN
;
A
#
# COMPACT_ATOMS: atom_id res chain seq x y z
N MET A 1 -70.35 -33.25 5.15
CA MET A 1 -69.42 -32.71 4.15
C MET A 1 -69.12 -31.26 4.48
N ALA A 2 -67.91 -30.94 4.94
CA ALA A 2 -67.43 -29.55 5.02
C ALA A 2 -65.92 -29.56 4.81
N SER A 3 -65.51 -29.11 3.62
CA SER A 3 -64.13 -29.09 3.14
C SER A 3 -63.45 -27.82 3.67
N VAL A 4 -62.36 -27.98 4.42
CA VAL A 4 -61.49 -26.86 4.81
C VAL A 4 -60.45 -26.69 3.70
N LEU A 5 -60.63 -25.68 2.85
CA LEU A 5 -59.59 -25.24 1.92
C LEU A 5 -58.42 -24.64 2.70
N ARG A 6 -57.29 -25.34 2.72
CA ARG A 6 -55.99 -24.77 3.12
C ARG A 6 -55.33 -24.13 1.90
N CYS A 7 -55.48 -22.81 1.77
CA CYS A 7 -54.69 -22.03 0.82
C CYS A 7 -53.25 -21.91 1.35
N SER A 8 -52.28 -22.47 0.62
CA SER A 8 -50.86 -22.32 0.92
C SER A 8 -50.25 -21.35 -0.09
N PRO A 9 -49.68 -20.21 0.33
CA PRO A 9 -48.98 -19.33 -0.59
C PRO A 9 -47.64 -19.98 -0.98
N LYS A 10 -47.47 -20.29 -2.26
CA LYS A 10 -46.15 -20.67 -2.80
C LYS A 10 -45.27 -19.43 -2.80
N LEU A 11 -44.48 -19.23 -1.74
CA LEU A 11 -43.42 -18.22 -1.71
C LEU A 11 -42.39 -18.55 -2.80
N ARG A 12 -42.33 -17.72 -3.84
CA ARG A 12 -41.27 -17.79 -4.84
C ARG A 12 -40.00 -17.18 -4.26
N THR A 13 -38.98 -18.00 -4.09
CA THR A 13 -37.62 -17.56 -3.77
C THR A 13 -37.08 -16.75 -4.95
N ALA A 14 -36.94 -15.44 -4.78
CA ALA A 14 -36.21 -14.61 -5.74
C ALA A 14 -34.74 -15.02 -5.71
N ALA A 15 -34.20 -15.46 -6.84
CA ALA A 15 -32.78 -15.77 -6.97
C ALA A 15 -31.96 -14.50 -6.73
N ARG A 16 -31.10 -14.52 -5.71
CA ARG A 16 -30.12 -13.45 -5.49
C ARG A 16 -29.09 -13.53 -6.60
N VAL A 17 -29.19 -12.64 -7.59
CA VAL A 17 -28.15 -12.48 -8.61
C VAL A 17 -26.88 -12.01 -7.88
N PRO A 18 -25.74 -12.69 -8.04
CA PRO A 18 -24.50 -12.19 -7.47
C PRO A 18 -24.16 -10.87 -8.16
N ALA A 19 -24.18 -9.77 -7.41
CA ALA A 19 -23.64 -8.51 -7.87
C ALA A 19 -22.13 -8.71 -8.06
N ALA A 20 -21.71 -9.02 -9.30
CA ALA A 20 -20.31 -9.14 -9.64
C ALA A 20 -19.66 -7.77 -9.38
N ARG A 21 -18.82 -7.68 -8.34
CA ARG A 21 -17.97 -6.51 -8.12
C ARG A 21 -16.99 -6.44 -9.28
N ALA A 22 -17.19 -5.50 -10.19
CA ALA A 22 -16.23 -5.20 -11.24
C ALA A 22 -14.96 -4.63 -10.61
N LEU A 23 -13.95 -5.47 -10.42
CA LEU A 23 -12.60 -5.03 -10.09
C LEU A 23 -11.95 -4.52 -11.38
N SER A 24 -11.80 -3.19 -11.48
CA SER A 24 -11.05 -2.59 -12.59
C SER A 24 -9.57 -2.92 -12.42
N THR A 25 -9.00 -3.64 -13.38
CA THR A 25 -7.56 -3.95 -13.49
C THR A 25 -6.80 -2.91 -14.31
N THR A 26 -7.42 -1.78 -14.66
CA THR A 26 -6.73 -0.73 -15.42
C THR A 26 -5.53 -0.23 -14.64
N ALA A 27 -4.34 -0.40 -15.20
CA ALA A 27 -3.11 0.16 -14.64
C ALA A 27 -3.31 1.66 -14.45
N ARG A 28 -3.20 2.15 -13.20
CA ARG A 28 -3.20 3.58 -12.95
C ARG A 28 -1.91 4.14 -13.54
N LEU A 29 -2.00 4.74 -14.72
CA LEU A 29 -0.94 5.62 -15.22
C LEU A 29 -0.84 6.78 -14.23
N ARG A 30 0.15 6.72 -13.32
CA ARG A 30 0.52 7.85 -12.47
C ARG A 30 1.05 8.91 -13.43
N ALA A 31 0.36 10.04 -13.52
CA ALA A 31 0.93 11.21 -14.19
C ALA A 31 2.27 11.53 -13.52
N ALA A 32 3.29 11.88 -14.30
CA ALA A 32 4.57 12.32 -13.75
C ALA A 32 4.30 13.46 -12.76
N GLU A 33 4.66 13.25 -11.50
CA GLU A 33 4.41 14.20 -10.42
C GLU A 33 5.24 15.44 -10.70
N LYS A 34 4.59 16.61 -10.76
CA LYS A 34 5.31 17.87 -10.92
C LYS A 34 6.12 18.10 -9.64
N PRO A 35 7.38 18.56 -9.74
CA PRO A 35 8.17 18.88 -8.56
C PRO A 35 7.41 19.83 -7.64
N TYR A 36 7.30 19.48 -6.36
CA TYR A 36 6.62 20.34 -5.38
C TYR A 36 7.55 21.46 -4.93
N PHE A 37 8.83 21.16 -4.77
CA PHE A 37 9.91 22.14 -4.57
C PHE A 37 10.68 22.41 -5.87
N PRO A 38 11.23 23.64 -6.04
CA PRO A 38 11.95 24.01 -7.26
C PRO A 38 13.24 23.21 -7.49
N ASN A 39 13.84 22.64 -6.44
CA ASN A 39 15.12 21.93 -6.50
C ASN A 39 14.99 20.43 -6.19
N GLU A 40 13.84 19.80 -6.47
CA GLU A 40 13.69 18.35 -6.26
C GLU A 40 14.47 17.54 -7.30
N PRO A 41 15.11 16.43 -6.89
CA PRO A 41 15.71 15.50 -7.82
C PRO A 41 14.64 14.85 -8.71
N THR A 42 14.89 14.80 -10.02
CA THR A 42 13.92 14.30 -11.01
C THR A 42 13.72 12.79 -10.97
N ALA A 43 14.69 12.05 -10.45
CA ALA A 43 14.67 10.59 -10.37
C ALA A 43 15.50 10.09 -9.18
N PRO A 44 15.19 8.90 -8.65
CA PRO A 44 16.01 8.28 -7.61
C PRO A 44 17.40 7.93 -8.16
N THR A 45 18.43 8.18 -7.34
CA THR A 45 19.82 7.82 -7.67
C THR A 45 20.38 6.89 -6.60
N VAL A 46 20.99 5.76 -7.03
CA VAL A 46 21.58 4.76 -6.14
C VAL A 46 23.08 4.72 -6.35
N ALA A 47 23.83 5.32 -5.42
CA ALA A 47 25.29 5.38 -5.50
C ALA A 47 25.99 4.14 -4.93
N THR A 48 25.35 3.44 -3.99
CA THR A 48 25.91 2.26 -3.32
C THR A 48 24.82 1.23 -3.06
N ALA A 49 25.21 -0.02 -2.78
CA ALA A 49 24.26 -1.00 -2.27
C ALA A 49 23.62 -0.49 -0.97
N ILE A 50 22.32 -0.65 -0.83
CA ILE A 50 21.58 -0.26 0.39
C ILE A 50 21.54 -1.50 1.31
N PRO A 51 22.05 -1.43 2.56
CA PRO A 51 22.71 -0.30 3.24
C PRO A 51 24.18 -0.06 2.84
N GLY A 52 24.58 1.20 2.66
CA GLY A 52 25.96 1.59 2.31
C GLY A 52 26.96 1.47 3.48
N PRO A 53 28.28 1.60 3.23
CA PRO A 53 29.31 1.35 4.25
C PRO A 53 29.26 2.32 5.44
N LYS A 54 29.02 3.62 5.20
CA LYS A 54 28.85 4.62 6.27
C LYS A 54 27.62 4.31 7.13
N ASN A 55 26.54 3.88 6.49
CA ASN A 55 25.30 3.56 7.16
C ASN A 55 25.44 2.29 8.02
N LYS A 56 26.20 1.28 7.55
CA LYS A 56 26.54 0.10 8.36
C LYS A 56 27.37 0.44 9.60
N ALA A 57 28.34 1.34 9.47
CA ALA A 57 29.16 1.78 10.59
C ALA A 57 28.32 2.50 11.66
N ALA A 58 27.50 3.47 11.25
CA ALA A 58 26.63 4.19 12.17
C ALA A 58 25.52 3.30 12.78
N ALA A 59 25.02 2.31 12.04
CA ALA A 59 24.11 1.31 12.59
C ALA A 59 24.79 0.41 13.65
N ALA A 60 26.07 0.07 13.47
CA ALA A 60 26.83 -0.70 14.46
C ALA A 60 27.06 0.10 15.75
N GLU A 61 27.41 1.39 15.63
CA GLU A 61 27.54 2.29 16.79
C GLU A 61 26.21 2.42 17.55
N LEU A 62 25.09 2.52 16.85
CA LEU A 62 23.76 2.58 17.47
C LEU A 62 23.38 1.26 18.16
N ASN A 63 23.83 0.13 17.60
CA ASN A 63 23.56 -1.21 18.13
C ASN A 63 24.20 -1.47 19.51
N GLU A 64 25.22 -0.70 19.89
CA GLU A 64 25.85 -0.80 21.21
C GLU A 64 24.90 -0.38 22.35
N VAL A 65 23.95 0.51 22.05
CA VAL A 65 23.04 1.09 23.04
C VAL A 65 21.58 0.70 22.80
N PHE A 66 21.20 0.49 21.53
CA PHE A 66 19.82 0.23 21.13
C PHE A 66 19.71 -0.99 20.22
N ASP A 67 18.56 -1.67 20.26
CA ASP A 67 18.25 -2.73 19.31
C ASP A 67 17.92 -2.15 17.93
N VAL A 68 18.78 -2.40 16.95
CA VAL A 68 18.63 -1.89 15.57
C VAL A 68 18.07 -2.93 14.60
N ARG A 69 17.51 -4.06 15.07
CA ARG A 69 16.98 -5.12 14.17
C ARG A 69 15.84 -4.65 13.26
N SER A 70 15.13 -3.58 13.64
CA SER A 70 14.06 -2.97 12.84
C SER A 70 14.52 -1.78 12.00
N LEU A 71 15.81 -1.40 12.07
CA LEU A 71 16.37 -0.28 11.33
C LEU A 71 16.61 -0.68 9.87
N ASN A 72 16.05 0.08 8.93
CA ASN A 72 16.32 -0.09 7.51
C ASN A 72 17.64 0.61 7.12
N MET A 73 17.69 1.92 7.29
CA MET A 73 18.85 2.75 7.01
C MET A 73 18.75 4.09 7.74
N LEU A 74 19.89 4.69 8.04
CA LEU A 74 19.99 6.07 8.50
C LEU A 74 19.91 7.01 7.29
N ALA A 75 19.19 8.13 7.48
CA ALA A 75 18.94 9.12 6.45
C ALA A 75 19.50 10.49 6.85
N ASP A 76 20.05 11.21 5.88
CA ASP A 76 20.43 12.62 6.02
C ASP A 76 19.28 13.51 5.54
N TYR A 77 18.53 14.04 6.49
CA TYR A 77 17.39 14.91 6.19
C TYR A 77 17.80 16.29 5.67
N ASN A 78 19.04 16.75 5.90
CA ASN A 78 19.49 18.03 5.36
C ASN A 78 19.69 17.98 3.84
N ALA A 79 20.03 16.80 3.33
CA ALA A 79 20.18 16.53 1.91
C ALA A 79 18.89 16.01 1.24
N SER A 80 17.83 15.75 2.01
CA SER A 80 16.58 15.20 1.51
C SER A 80 15.63 16.33 1.08
N VAL A 81 15.20 16.32 -0.18
CA VAL A 81 14.31 17.34 -0.77
C VAL A 81 13.25 16.64 -1.63
N GLY A 82 11.97 16.87 -1.36
CA GLY A 82 10.88 16.30 -2.17
C GLY A 82 10.62 14.82 -1.92
N ASN A 83 10.15 14.12 -2.96
CA ASN A 83 9.61 12.74 -2.93
C ASN A 83 10.12 11.85 -4.07
#